data_AF-A0A7K3IW05-F1
#
_entry.id   AF-A0A7K3IW05-F1
#
_cell.length_a   1.000
_cell.length_b   1.000
_cell.length_c   1.000
_cell.angle_alpha   90.00
_cell.angle_beta   90.00
_cell.angle_gamma   90.00
#
_symmetry.space_group_name_H-M   'P 1'
#
loop_
_entity.id
_entity.type
_entity.pdbx_description
1 polymer ?
#
loop_
_entity_poly.entity_id
_entity_poly.type
_entity_poly.pdbx_seq_one_letter_code
_entity_poly.pdbx_strand_id
1 'polypeptide(L)'
;MTIISRRCFIHRSITAGIGFSAIGILPRFSGLPKANIRFGLVTYQWGRDWDLPTLISNCEKTGYLGVELRTEHAHKVETDLTPLQRAEVKKRFADSPVECIGYGANFEYHSPDPAILRNNIDQTKEYIKLCHDI
;
A
#
# COMPACT_ATOMS: atom_id res chain seq x y z
N MET A 1 11.99 -3.50 53.60
CA MET A 1 10.61 -3.42 53.10
C MET A 1 9.98 -2.14 53.63
N THR A 2 9.71 -1.15 52.77
CA THR A 2 8.96 0.05 53.18
C THR A 2 7.51 -0.34 53.45
N ILE A 3 7.10 -0.28 54.72
CA ILE A 3 5.74 -0.59 55.16
C ILE A 3 4.82 0.53 54.65
N ILE A 4 3.95 0.22 53.69
CA ILE A 4 2.95 1.16 53.19
C ILE A 4 1.81 1.21 54.23
N SER A 5 1.73 2.30 54.98
CA SER A 5 0.62 2.51 55.92
C SER A 5 -0.66 2.92 55.17
N ARG A 6 -1.84 2.63 55.75
CA ARG A 6 -3.15 3.04 55.19
C ARG A 6 -3.22 4.54 54.90
N ARG A 7 -2.66 5.37 55.78
CA ARG A 7 -2.56 6.83 55.60
C ARG A 7 -1.68 7.19 54.40
N CYS A 8 -0.53 6.54 54.28
CA CYS A 8 0.40 6.76 53.17
C CYS A 8 -0.23 6.35 51.83
N PHE A 9 -0.95 5.24 51.80
CA PHE A 9 -1.68 4.78 50.62
C PHE A 9 -2.76 5.78 50.19
N ILE A 10 -3.65 6.21 51.09
CA ILE A 10 -4.72 7.16 50.77
C ILE A 10 -4.15 8.48 50.25
N HIS A 11 -3.12 9.01 50.92
CA HIS A 11 -2.51 10.27 50.51
C HIS A 11 -1.90 10.16 49.11
N ARG A 12 -1.16 9.08 48.82
CA ARG A 12 -0.57 8.85 47.49
C ARG A 12 -1.62 8.64 46.40
N SER A 13 -2.70 7.92 46.70
CA SER A 13 -3.78 7.66 45.74
C SER A 13 -4.56 8.94 45.39
N ILE A 14 -4.80 9.82 46.37
CA ILE A 14 -5.45 11.12 46.13
C ILE A 14 -4.54 12.03 45.30
N THR A 15 -3.25 12.13 45.65
CA THR A 15 -2.29 12.94 44.89
C THR A 15 -2.14 12.45 43.44
N ALA A 16 -2.11 11.13 43.23
CA ALA A 16 -2.08 10.55 41.89
C ALA A 16 -3.36 10.82 41.10
N GLY A 17 -4.54 10.72 41.73
CA GLY A 17 -5.83 11.00 41.10
C GLY A 17 -5.98 12.44 40.64
N ILE A 18 -5.50 13.41 41.43
CA ILE A 18 -5.47 14.84 41.06
C ILE A 18 -4.51 15.08 39.89
N GLY A 19 -3.36 14.39 39.86
CA GLY A 19 -2.44 14.46 38.72
C GLY A 19 -3.05 13.96 37.41
N PHE A 20 -3.85 12.89 37.47
CA PHE A 20 -4.54 12.34 36.29
C PHE A 20 -5.72 13.20 35.82
N SER A 21 -6.45 13.88 36.71
CA SER A 21 -7.54 14.77 36.29
C SER A 21 -7.02 16.06 35.61
N ALA A 22 -5.78 16.47 35.89
CA ALA A 22 -5.12 17.58 35.20
C ALA A 22 -4.60 17.22 33.79
N ILE A 23 -4.53 15.94 33.40
CA ILE A 23 -4.09 15.52 32.05
C ILE A 23 -5.02 16.04 30.95
N GLY A 24 -6.31 16.24 31.23
CA GLY A 24 -7.26 16.85 30.29
C GLY A 24 -7.07 18.36 30.10
N ILE A 25 -6.29 19.02 30.96
CA ILE A 25 -5.98 20.45 30.94
C ILE A 25 -4.62 20.70 30.27
N LEU A 26 -3.78 19.67 30.15
CA LEU A 26 -2.54 19.78 29.39
C LEU A 26 -2.87 20.15 27.94
N PRO A 27 -2.18 21.14 27.35
CA PRO A 27 -2.32 21.42 25.93
C PRO A 27 -2.03 20.12 25.19
N ARG A 28 -3.02 19.62 24.47
CA ARG A 28 -2.85 18.50 23.55
C ARG A 28 -1.70 18.92 22.64
N PHE A 29 -0.70 18.06 22.44
CA PHE A 29 0.30 18.29 21.39
C PHE A 29 -0.43 18.30 20.05
N SER A 30 -0.96 19.46 19.69
CA SER A 30 -1.59 19.76 18.43
C SER A 30 -0.51 20.26 17.50
N GLY A 31 -0.36 19.61 16.35
CA GLY A 31 0.37 20.20 15.23
C GLY A 31 1.57 19.44 14.70
N LEU A 32 1.61 18.11 14.78
CA LEU A 32 2.31 17.43 13.69
C LEU A 32 1.47 17.63 12.41
N PRO A 33 2.05 18.14 11.32
CA PRO A 33 1.35 18.21 10.04
C PRO A 33 0.73 16.85 9.75
N LYS A 34 -0.54 16.82 9.34
CA LYS A 34 -1.16 15.57 8.91
C LYS A 34 -0.32 15.04 7.75
N ALA A 35 0.38 13.94 7.98
CA ALA A 35 1.17 13.31 6.93
C ALA A 35 0.23 12.93 5.78
N ASN A 36 0.52 13.41 4.57
CA ASN A 36 -0.26 13.10 3.38
C ASN A 36 0.13 11.71 2.83
N ILE A 37 0.04 10.70 3.69
CA ILE A 37 0.34 9.31 3.34
C ILE A 37 -0.95 8.69 2.78
N ARG A 38 -0.85 8.13 1.58
CA ARG A 38 -1.92 7.34 0.95
C ARG A 38 -1.60 5.86 1.10
N PHE A 39 -2.62 5.04 1.38
CA PHE A 39 -2.48 3.59 1.43
C PHE A 39 -2.65 2.98 0.04
N GLY A 40 -1.90 1.90 -0.21
CA GLY A 40 -1.98 1.16 -1.45
C GLY A 40 -1.87 -0.34 -1.26
N LEU A 41 -2.10 -1.09 -2.35
CA LEU A 41 -2.12 -2.54 -2.41
C LEU A 41 -1.13 -3.04 -3.45
N VAL A 42 -0.19 -3.88 -3.04
CA VAL A 42 0.63 -4.69 -3.96
C VAL A 42 -0.05 -6.02 -4.16
N THR A 43 -0.31 -6.39 -5.40
CA THR A 43 -1.18 -7.55 -5.71
C THR A 43 -0.53 -8.92 -5.60
N TYR A 44 0.66 -9.04 -4.97
CA TYR A 44 1.47 -10.27 -5.00
C TYR A 44 0.79 -11.48 -4.35
N GLN A 45 0.25 -11.31 -3.14
CA GLN A 45 -0.53 -12.35 -2.46
C GLN A 45 -2.01 -12.00 -2.42
N TRP A 46 -2.33 -10.72 -2.22
CA TRP A 46 -3.69 -10.24 -2.09
C TRP A 46 -4.18 -9.72 -3.45
N GLY A 47 -5.37 -10.13 -3.87
CA GLY A 47 -5.93 -9.74 -5.17
C GLY A 47 -5.32 -10.45 -6.38
N ARG A 48 -4.51 -11.49 -6.17
CA ARG A 48 -3.99 -12.35 -7.24
C ARG A 48 -5.08 -12.93 -8.13
N ASP A 49 -6.17 -13.38 -7.51
CA ASP A 49 -7.27 -14.08 -8.18
C ASP A 49 -8.42 -13.14 -8.61
N TRP A 50 -8.24 -11.83 -8.44
CA TRP A 50 -9.24 -10.85 -8.87
C TRP A 50 -8.97 -10.42 -10.30
N ASP A 51 -10.02 -10.40 -11.11
CA ASP A 51 -9.98 -9.65 -12.37
C ASP A 51 -9.83 -8.15 -12.11
N LEU A 52 -9.43 -7.41 -13.14
CA LEU A 52 -9.16 -5.98 -13.01
C LEU A 52 -10.37 -5.17 -12.49
N PRO A 53 -11.62 -5.38 -12.97
CA PRO A 53 -12.77 -4.69 -12.42
C PRO A 53 -13.01 -4.96 -10.93
N THR A 54 -12.88 -6.23 -10.48
CA THR A 54 -13.05 -6.62 -9.08
C THR A 54 -11.96 -6.01 -8.21
N LEU A 55 -10.71 -6.02 -8.68
CA LEU A 55 -9.57 -5.40 -8.00
C LEU A 55 -9.81 -3.90 -7.75
N ILE A 56 -10.16 -3.16 -8.81
CA ILE A 56 -10.44 -1.72 -8.71
C ILE A 56 -11.61 -1.47 -7.74
N SER A 57 -12.73 -2.17 -7.90
CA SER A 57 -13.91 -1.99 -7.04
C SER A 57 -13.61 -2.27 -5.56
N ASN A 58 -12.79 -3.28 -5.27
CA ASN A 58 -12.40 -3.58 -3.90
C ASN A 58 -11.48 -2.49 -3.32
N CYS A 59 -10.49 -2.02 -4.09
CA CYS A 59 -9.62 -0.91 -3.69
C CYS A 59 -10.38 0.39 -3.42
N GLU A 60 -11.39 0.71 -4.25
CA GLU A 60 -12.29 1.86 -4.04
C GLU A 60 -13.03 1.75 -2.70
N LYS A 61 -13.63 0.59 -2.43
CA LYS A 61 -14.40 0.34 -1.20
C LYS A 61 -13.55 0.40 0.06
N THR A 62 -12.29 -0.04 -0.01
CA THR A 62 -11.38 -0.05 1.13
C THR A 62 -10.58 1.24 1.30
N GLY A 63 -10.58 2.12 0.29
CA GLY A 63 -9.75 3.33 0.26
C GLY A 63 -8.26 3.05 -0.02
N TYR A 64 -7.94 1.90 -0.61
CA TYR A 64 -6.57 1.54 -1.03
C TYR A 64 -6.32 2.07 -2.43
N LEU A 65 -6.10 3.38 -2.52
CA LEU A 65 -6.18 4.12 -3.79
C LEU A 65 -4.89 4.09 -4.62
N GLY A 66 -3.81 3.46 -4.16
CA GLY A 66 -2.66 3.12 -5.01
C GLY A 66 -2.57 1.62 -5.21
N VAL A 67 -2.42 1.13 -6.45
CA VAL A 67 -2.27 -0.31 -6.72
C VAL A 67 -1.04 -0.62 -7.55
N GLU A 68 -0.27 -1.62 -7.11
CA GLU A 68 0.82 -2.23 -7.88
C GLU A 68 0.37 -3.59 -8.42
N LEU A 69 0.33 -3.70 -9.75
CA LEU A 69 -0.08 -4.92 -10.45
C LEU A 69 1.08 -5.92 -10.51
N ARG A 70 0.78 -7.22 -10.49
CA ARG A 70 1.80 -8.27 -10.54
C ARG A 70 1.56 -9.12 -11.76
N THR A 71 2.65 -9.44 -12.45
CA THR A 71 2.59 -10.30 -13.62
C THR A 71 2.00 -11.68 -13.30
N GLU A 72 1.36 -12.31 -14.29
CA GLU A 72 0.79 -13.67 -14.26
C GLU A 72 -0.46 -13.82 -13.37
N HIS A 73 -1.10 -12.72 -12.99
CA HIS A 73 -2.29 -12.71 -12.12
C HIS A 73 -3.61 -12.57 -12.91
N ALA A 74 -4.73 -12.82 -12.24
CA ALA A 74 -6.06 -12.87 -12.87
C ALA A 74 -6.54 -11.53 -13.43
N HIS A 75 -5.92 -10.40 -13.04
CA HIS A 75 -6.20 -9.09 -13.61
C HIS A 75 -5.65 -8.93 -15.04
N LYS A 76 -4.73 -9.80 -15.48
CA LYS A 76 -4.26 -9.96 -16.88
C LYS A 76 -3.83 -8.65 -17.54
N VAL A 77 -3.13 -7.81 -16.79
CA VAL A 77 -2.55 -6.57 -17.33
C VAL A 77 -1.11 -6.85 -17.71
N GLU A 78 -0.91 -7.40 -18.91
CA GLU A 78 0.37 -7.94 -19.37
C GLU A 78 0.79 -7.41 -20.75
N THR A 79 2.02 -7.73 -21.15
CA THR A 79 2.61 -7.23 -22.40
C THR A 79 1.95 -7.76 -23.67
N ASP A 80 1.22 -8.88 -23.59
CA ASP A 80 0.47 -9.47 -24.71
C ASP A 80 -0.83 -8.73 -25.04
N LEU A 81 -1.26 -7.77 -24.21
CA LEU A 81 -2.38 -6.90 -24.51
C LEU A 81 -2.13 -6.07 -25.77
N THR A 82 -3.12 -6.05 -26.65
CA THR A 82 -3.17 -5.18 -27.82
C THR A 82 -3.24 -3.70 -27.40
N PRO A 83 -2.86 -2.75 -28.27
CA PRO A 83 -2.97 -1.31 -27.97
C PRO A 83 -4.38 -0.88 -27.55
N LEU A 84 -5.42 -1.46 -28.16
CA LEU A 84 -6.81 -1.17 -27.80
C LEU A 84 -7.13 -1.65 -26.37
N GLN A 85 -6.70 -2.86 -26.00
CA GLN A 85 -6.89 -3.38 -24.65
C GLN A 85 -6.12 -2.57 -23.61
N ARG A 86 -4.89 -2.12 -23.92
CA ARG A 86 -4.13 -1.22 -23.03
C ARG A 86 -4.87 0.10 -22.81
N ALA A 87 -5.43 0.68 -23.86
CA ALA A 87 -6.24 1.90 -23.75
C ALA A 87 -7.51 1.68 -22.90
N GLU A 88 -8.14 0.50 -22.99
CA GLU A 88 -9.26 0.14 -22.12
C GLU A 88 -8.84 0.03 -20.64
N VAL A 89 -7.69 -0.59 -20.35
CA VAL A 89 -7.13 -0.65 -18.99
C VAL A 89 -6.82 0.74 -18.47
N LYS A 90 -6.13 1.59 -19.25
CA LYS A 90 -5.88 3.00 -18.93
C LYS A 90 -7.16 3.73 -18.57
N LYS A 91 -8.19 3.57 -19.41
CA LYS A 91 -9.49 4.19 -19.20
C LYS A 91 -10.13 3.75 -17.88
N ARG A 92 -10.07 2.46 -17.53
CA ARG A 92 -10.62 1.95 -16.26
C ARG A 92 -9.98 2.59 -15.04
N PHE A 93 -8.67 2.77 -15.05
CA PHE A 93 -7.99 3.50 -13.98
C PHE A 93 -8.32 5.00 -13.99
N ALA A 94 -8.40 5.64 -15.16
CA ALA A 94 -8.77 7.05 -15.27
C ALA A 94 -10.22 7.33 -14.82
N ASP A 95 -11.12 6.37 -14.98
CA ASP A 95 -12.53 6.44 -14.56
C ASP A 95 -12.70 6.07 -13.06
N SER A 96 -11.62 5.81 -12.32
CA SER A 96 -11.60 5.38 -10.90
C SER A 96 -10.73 6.31 -10.04
N PRO A 97 -11.00 6.44 -8.72
CA PRO A 97 -10.06 7.08 -7.80
C PRO A 97 -8.81 6.23 -7.50
N VAL A 98 -8.73 4.99 -8.01
CA VAL A 98 -7.58 4.10 -7.85
C VAL A 98 -6.51 4.40 -8.91
N GLU A 99 -5.30 4.71 -8.45
CA GLU A 99 -4.12 4.98 -9.26
C GLU A 99 -3.29 3.69 -9.43
N CYS A 100 -3.03 3.28 -10.68
CA CYS A 100 -2.04 2.24 -10.96
C CYS A 100 -0.65 2.84 -10.79
N ILE A 101 0.02 2.55 -9.67
CA ILE A 101 1.29 3.19 -9.30
C ILE A 101 2.51 2.46 -9.89
N GLY A 102 2.32 1.26 -10.43
CA GLY A 102 3.39 0.51 -11.06
C GLY A 102 3.07 -0.97 -11.18
N TYR A 103 4.12 -1.70 -11.55
CA TYR A 103 4.05 -3.14 -11.77
C TYR A 103 5.23 -3.85 -11.11
N GLY A 104 4.98 -5.02 -10.56
CA GLY A 104 6.01 -5.97 -10.20
C GLY A 104 6.13 -7.05 -11.28
N ALA A 105 7.35 -7.23 -11.78
CA ALA A 105 7.74 -8.29 -12.71
C ALA A 105 8.67 -9.32 -12.05
N ASN A 106 8.92 -10.45 -12.71
CA ASN A 106 9.78 -11.53 -12.21
C ASN A 106 11.14 -11.60 -12.92
N PHE A 107 11.64 -10.47 -13.47
CA PHE A 107 12.84 -10.46 -14.29
C PHE A 107 14.12 -10.73 -13.47
N GLU A 108 14.87 -11.76 -13.88
CA GLU A 108 16.08 -12.24 -13.20
C GLU A 108 17.34 -11.55 -13.74
N TYR A 109 17.60 -10.31 -13.33
CA TYR A 109 18.79 -9.56 -13.78
C TYR A 109 20.13 -10.04 -13.19
N HIS A 110 20.06 -10.95 -12.22
CA HIS A 110 21.22 -11.55 -11.57
C HIS A 110 21.60 -12.91 -12.17
N SER A 111 20.94 -13.31 -13.27
CA SER A 111 21.18 -14.61 -13.88
C SER A 111 22.63 -14.73 -14.38
N PRO A 112 23.35 -15.82 -14.06
CA PRO A 112 24.69 -16.05 -14.57
C PRO A 112 24.70 -16.53 -16.04
N ASP A 113 23.55 -16.96 -16.56
CA ASP A 113 23.39 -17.30 -17.97
C ASP A 113 23.15 -16.02 -18.81
N PRO A 114 24.06 -15.67 -19.73
CA PRO A 114 23.93 -14.46 -20.54
C PRO A 114 22.67 -14.44 -21.43
N ALA A 115 22.17 -15.61 -21.84
CA ALA A 115 20.96 -15.70 -22.66
C ALA A 115 19.70 -15.37 -21.83
N ILE A 116 19.63 -15.90 -20.60
CA ILE A 116 18.55 -15.60 -19.65
C ILE A 116 18.56 -14.11 -19.29
N LEU A 117 19.74 -13.56 -18.94
CA LEU A 117 19.90 -12.14 -18.63
C LEU A 117 19.45 -11.25 -19.81
N ARG A 118 19.88 -11.57 -21.04
CA ARG A 118 19.47 -10.83 -22.23
C ARG A 118 17.95 -10.86 -22.42
N ASN A 119 17.34 -12.03 -22.30
CA ASN A 119 15.88 -12.18 -22.43
C ASN A 119 15.12 -11.37 -21.36
N ASN A 120 15.57 -11.38 -20.11
CA ASN A 120 14.97 -10.57 -19.04
C ASN A 120 15.06 -9.07 -19.33
N ILE A 121 16.21 -8.59 -19.81
CA ILE A 121 16.40 -7.18 -20.21
C ILE A 121 15.46 -6.82 -21.36
N ASP A 122 15.29 -7.69 -22.35
CA ASP A 122 14.42 -7.41 -23.50
C ASP A 122 12.94 -7.40 -23.09
N GLN A 123 12.49 -8.34 -22.25
CA GLN A 123 11.15 -8.32 -21.69
C GLN A 123 10.89 -7.07 -20.82
N THR A 124 11.90 -6.59 -20.09
CA THR A 124 11.80 -5.36 -19.30
C THR A 124 11.45 -4.16 -20.16
N LYS A 125 12.04 -4.06 -21.36
CA LYS A 125 11.72 -2.98 -22.31
C LYS A 125 10.26 -3.03 -22.74
N GLU A 126 9.72 -4.21 -23.00
CA GLU A 126 8.30 -4.37 -23.31
C GLU A 126 7.40 -4.03 -22.12
N TYR A 127 7.84 -4.39 -20.90
CA TYR A 127 7.14 -4.05 -19.67
C TYR A 127 7.12 -2.54 -19.40
N ILE A 128 8.21 -1.83 -19.69
CA ILE A 128 8.26 -0.36 -19.61
C ILE A 128 7.24 0.28 -20.57
N LYS A 129 7.09 -0.26 -21.78
CA LYS A 129 6.07 0.21 -22.73
C LYS A 129 4.66 -0.03 -22.19
N LEU A 130 4.39 -1.22 -21.63
CA LEU A 130 3.12 -1.52 -20.97
C LEU A 130 2.80 -0.51 -19.85
N CYS A 131 3.78 -0.23 -18.99
CA CYS A 131 3.65 0.74 -17.90
C CYS A 131 3.41 2.16 -18.41
N HIS A 132 3.95 2.52 -19.56
CA HIS A 132 3.73 3.82 -20.19
C HIS A 132 2.33 3.94 -20.79
N ASP A 133 1.86 2.87 -21.45
CA ASP A 133 0.60 2.89 -22.18
C ASP A 133 -0.61 2.96 -21.24
N ILE A 134 -0.49 2.35 -20.05
CA ILE A 134 -1.52 2.32 -19.00
C ILE A 134 -1.29 3.49 -18.06
#